data_AF-A0A2V7GP23-F1
#
_entry.id   AF-A0A2V7GP23-F1
#
_cell.length_a   1.000
_cell.length_b   1.000
_cell.length_c   1.000
_cell.angle_alpha   90.00
_cell.angle_beta   90.00
_cell.angle_gamma   90.00
#
_symmetry.space_group_name_H-M   'P 1'
#
loop_
_entity.id
_entity.type
_entity.pdbx_description
1 polymer ?
#
loop_
_entity_poly.entity_id
_entity_poly.type
_entity_poly.pdbx_seq_one_letter_code
_entity_poly.pdbx_strand_id
1 'polypeptide(L)'
;FIFAPASRDAPQTHPGVDALTNPATPPVHMYHLGMWFSDPADAAAAGCPNTVTPFDGDHEAGIQVLNTSNFPDTAGPLGQFEP
;
A
#
# COMPACT_ATOMS: atom_id res chain seq x y z
N PHE A 1 -4.15 5.27 0.40
CA PHE A 1 -4.43 5.80 -0.96
C PHE A 1 -5.92 5.77 -1.18
N ILE A 2 -6.48 6.65 -2.02
CA ILE A 2 -7.90 6.67 -2.37
C ILE A 2 -8.01 6.65 -3.89
N PHE A 3 -8.85 5.77 -4.43
CA PHE A 3 -9.25 5.76 -5.83
C PHE A 3 -10.79 5.82 -5.89
N ALA A 4 -11.28 6.83 -6.58
CA ALA A 4 -12.70 7.14 -6.70
C ALA A 4 -12.98 7.70 -8.09
N PRO A 5 -13.42 6.89 -9.07
CA PRO A 5 -13.61 7.35 -10.44
C PRO A 5 -14.77 8.37 -10.57
N ALA A 6 -15.61 8.49 -9.54
CA ALA A 6 -16.66 9.49 -9.43
C ALA A 6 -16.95 9.80 -7.95
N SER A 7 -17.52 10.99 -7.71
CA SER A 7 -18.08 11.36 -6.41
C SER A 7 -19.33 10.52 -6.09
N ARG A 8 -19.39 9.98 -4.88
CA ARG A 8 -20.46 9.16 -4.34
C ARG A 8 -20.60 9.44 -2.84
N ASP A 9 -21.76 9.09 -2.29
CA ASP A 9 -22.00 9.18 -0.85
C ASP A 9 -20.98 8.32 -0.09
N ALA A 10 -20.36 8.91 0.92
CA ALA A 10 -19.38 8.23 1.76
C ALA A 10 -20.09 7.54 2.94
N PRO A 11 -19.59 6.38 3.39
CA PRO A 11 -20.09 5.73 4.60
C PRO A 11 -20.06 6.68 5.80
N GLN A 12 -21.14 6.70 6.58
CA GLN A 12 -21.28 7.55 7.78
C GLN A 12 -21.08 6.69 9.03
N THR A 13 -19.83 6.27 9.27
CA THR A 13 -19.44 5.47 10.44
C THR A 13 -19.33 6.33 11.71
N HIS A 14 -19.04 7.62 11.55
CA HIS A 14 -18.99 8.64 12.61
C HIS A 14 -19.90 9.83 12.21
N PRO A 15 -21.19 9.77 12.57
CA PRO A 15 -22.17 10.76 12.13
C PRO A 15 -21.81 12.20 12.50
N GLY A 16 -21.88 13.11 11.52
CA GLY A 16 -21.60 14.54 11.71
C GLY A 16 -20.12 14.92 11.70
N VAL A 17 -19.23 13.94 11.57
CA VAL A 17 -17.77 14.13 11.41
C VAL A 17 -17.32 13.68 10.02
N ASP A 18 -17.84 12.55 9.54
CA ASP A 18 -17.49 12.01 8.24
C ASP A 18 -17.88 12.97 7.11
N ALA A 19 -17.05 13.05 6.07
CA ALA A 19 -17.42 13.72 4.84
C ALA A 19 -18.68 13.06 4.26
N LEU A 20 -19.59 13.86 3.68
CA LEU A 20 -20.82 13.31 3.08
C LEU A 20 -20.54 12.56 1.77
N THR A 21 -19.51 12.96 1.04
CA THR A 21 -19.14 12.38 -0.26
C THR A 21 -17.63 12.19 -0.39
N ASN A 22 -17.19 11.21 -1.19
CA ASN A 22 -15.78 11.09 -1.57
C ASN A 22 -15.42 12.04 -2.72
N PRO A 23 -14.17 12.50 -2.83
CA PRO A 23 -13.72 13.26 -3.99
C PRO A 23 -13.57 12.35 -5.21
N ALA A 24 -13.82 12.87 -6.42
CA ALA A 24 -13.43 12.18 -7.65
C ALA A 24 -11.92 12.31 -7.85
N THR A 25 -11.24 11.18 -8.08
CA THR A 25 -9.80 11.12 -8.36
C THR A 25 -9.58 10.69 -9.82
N PRO A 26 -8.60 11.28 -10.53
CA PRO A 26 -8.15 10.73 -11.81
C PRO A 26 -7.59 9.31 -11.63
N PRO A 27 -7.37 8.57 -12.73
CA PRO A 27 -6.65 7.31 -12.68
C PRO A 27 -5.35 7.43 -11.90
N VAL A 28 -5.08 6.44 -11.04
CA VAL A 28 -3.87 6.36 -10.24
C VAL A 28 -3.05 5.20 -10.79
N HIS A 29 -1.83 5.48 -11.24
CA HIS A 29 -0.92 4.44 -11.68
C HIS A 29 -0.23 3.80 -10.48
N MET A 30 -0.18 2.46 -10.47
CA MET A 30 0.44 1.65 -9.42
C MET A 30 1.73 1.05 -9.95
N TYR A 31 2.74 1.89 -10.20
CA TYR A 31 3.99 1.44 -10.82
C TYR A 31 4.99 0.82 -9.85
N HIS A 32 4.81 1.04 -8.55
CA HIS A 32 5.76 0.66 -7.51
C HIS A 32 5.26 -0.51 -6.69
N LEU A 33 6.21 -1.30 -6.19
CA LEU A 33 5.99 -2.45 -5.35
C LEU A 33 6.74 -2.30 -4.03
N GLY A 34 6.06 -2.69 -2.96
CA GLY A 34 6.66 -3.01 -1.68
C GLY A 34 6.32 -4.46 -1.36
N MET A 35 7.30 -5.22 -0.85
CA MET A 35 7.07 -6.58 -0.36
C MET A 35 7.68 -6.72 1.03
N TRP A 36 7.00 -7.43 1.91
CA TRP A 36 7.42 -7.70 3.28
C TRP A 36 7.52 -9.21 3.50
N PHE A 37 8.32 -9.63 4.48
CA PHE A 37 8.23 -10.99 5.00
C PHE A 37 6.89 -11.16 5.72
N SER A 38 6.20 -12.27 5.50
CA SER A 38 4.94 -12.57 6.20
C SER A 38 5.13 -12.92 7.68
N ASP A 39 6.36 -13.22 8.11
CA ASP A 39 6.69 -13.50 9.51
C ASP A 39 8.08 -12.88 9.85
N PRO A 40 8.27 -12.25 11.03
CA PRO A 40 9.55 -11.69 11.44
C PRO A 40 10.64 -12.76 11.65
N ALA A 41 10.26 -14.00 11.93
CA ALA A 41 11.15 -15.14 12.00
C ALA A 41 11.73 -15.50 10.61
N ASP A 42 10.96 -15.32 9.53
CA ASP A 42 11.48 -15.52 8.17
C ASP A 42 12.52 -14.45 7.81
N ALA A 43 12.31 -13.20 8.25
CA ALA A 43 13.33 -12.16 8.13
C ALA A 43 14.61 -12.54 8.90
N ALA A 44 14.47 -13.08 10.12
CA ALA A 44 15.60 -13.56 10.92
C ALA A 44 16.35 -14.72 10.24
N ALA A 45 15.62 -15.68 9.69
CA ALA A 45 16.18 -16.80 8.94
C ALA A 45 16.93 -16.35 7.68
N ALA A 46 16.50 -15.24 7.07
CA ALA A 46 17.19 -14.57 5.97
C ALA A 46 18.39 -13.69 6.41
N GLY A 47 18.72 -13.65 7.71
CA GLY A 47 19.83 -12.87 8.27
C GLY A 47 19.52 -11.39 8.47
N CYS A 48 18.25 -11.00 8.42
CA CYS A 48 17.78 -9.64 8.69
C CYS A 48 17.30 -9.49 10.15
N PRO A 49 17.08 -8.26 10.64
CA PRO A 49 16.42 -8.04 11.93
C PRO A 49 15.01 -8.65 11.96
N ASN A 50 14.63 -9.25 13.09
CA ASN A 50 13.29 -9.81 13.34
C ASN A 50 12.27 -8.73 13.75
N THR A 51 12.35 -7.54 13.15
CA THR A 51 11.48 -6.41 13.51
C THR A 51 10.06 -6.66 13.00
N VAL A 52 9.09 -6.54 13.91
CA VAL A 52 7.66 -6.63 13.60
C VAL A 52 7.18 -5.33 12.96
N THR A 53 6.37 -5.43 11.92
CA THR A 53 5.75 -4.32 11.20
C THR A 53 4.26 -4.60 10.93
N PRO A 54 3.40 -3.58 10.86
CA PRO A 54 1.95 -3.79 10.81
C PRO A 54 1.39 -3.94 9.38
N PHE A 55 2.15 -4.54 8.46
CA PHE A 55 1.87 -4.47 7.02
C PHE A 55 1.16 -5.69 6.42
N ASP A 56 0.76 -6.66 7.24
CA ASP A 56 -0.07 -7.80 6.85
C ASP A 56 -1.40 -7.85 7.65
N GLY A 57 -2.16 -8.94 7.50
CA GLY A 57 -3.54 -9.04 7.98
C GLY A 57 -3.70 -9.16 9.49
N ASP A 58 -2.69 -9.65 10.20
CA ASP A 58 -2.64 -9.75 11.67
C ASP A 58 -1.72 -8.70 12.31
N HIS A 59 -1.06 -7.87 11.48
CA HIS A 59 -0.11 -6.84 11.88
C HIS A 59 1.19 -7.37 12.49
N GLU A 60 1.58 -8.61 12.15
CA GLU A 60 2.81 -9.24 12.64
C GLU A 60 3.87 -9.46 11.55
N ALA A 61 3.74 -8.87 10.36
CA ALA A 61 4.74 -8.97 9.29
C ALA A 61 6.19 -8.65 9.73
N GLY A 62 7.17 -9.30 9.08
CA GLY A 62 8.57 -8.92 9.17
C GLY A 62 8.92 -7.65 8.39
N ILE A 63 10.21 -7.33 8.27
CA ILE A 63 10.67 -6.12 7.55
C ILE A 63 10.36 -6.17 6.04
N GLN A 64 10.44 -5.00 5.40
CA GLN A 64 10.31 -4.89 3.95
C GLN A 64 11.53 -5.52 3.23
N VAL A 65 11.28 -6.49 2.35
CA VAL A 65 12.31 -7.19 1.55
C VAL A 65 12.53 -6.56 0.18
N LEU A 66 11.51 -5.92 -0.39
CA LEU A 66 11.60 -5.22 -1.68
C LEU A 66 10.95 -3.83 -1.56
N ASN A 67 11.64 -2.82 -2.08
CA ASN A 67 11.09 -1.48 -2.24
C ASN A 67 11.56 -0.87 -3.56
N THR A 68 10.60 -0.48 -4.41
CA THR A 68 10.91 0.16 -5.71
C THR A 68 10.82 1.68 -5.64
N SER A 69 10.91 2.31 -4.47
CA SER A 69 10.87 3.77 -4.30
C SER A 69 12.06 4.51 -4.91
N ASN A 70 13.11 3.79 -5.30
CA ASN A 70 14.30 4.37 -5.93
C ASN A 70 14.11 4.62 -7.43
N PHE A 71 13.02 4.14 -8.02
CA PHE A 71 12.60 4.52 -9.36
C PHE A 71 11.85 5.86 -9.30
N PRO A 72 11.93 6.72 -10.34
CA PRO A 72 11.03 7.86 -10.47
C PRO A 72 9.56 7.44 -10.39
N ASP A 73 8.70 8.31 -9.88
CA ASP A 73 7.27 8.03 -9.64
C ASP A 73 6.52 7.45 -10.87
N THR A 74 6.92 7.84 -12.07
CA THR A 74 6.30 7.40 -13.34
C THR A 74 7.08 6.30 -14.05
N ALA A 75 8.12 5.75 -13.40
CA ALA A 75 9.05 4.80 -14.00
C ALA A 75 9.31 3.58 -13.09
N GLY A 76 8.37 3.27 -12.20
CA GLY A 76 8.39 2.03 -11.44
C GLY A 76 8.30 0.78 -12.36
N PRO A 77 8.81 -0.37 -11.90
CA PRO A 77 8.98 -1.55 -12.75
C PRO A 77 7.68 -2.15 -13.31
N LEU A 78 6.53 -1.86 -12.69
CA LEU A 78 5.24 -2.35 -13.22
C LEU A 78 4.76 -1.60 -14.47
N GLY A 79 5.31 -0.41 -14.76
CA GLY A 79 4.97 0.35 -15.96
C GLY A 79 5.35 -0.35 -17.27
N GLN A 80 6.17 -1.40 -17.20
CA GLN A 80 6.56 -2.25 -18.33
C GLN A 80 5.43 -3.15 -18.84
N PHE A 81 4.41 -3.36 -18.00
CA PHE A 81 3.29 -4.24 -18.27
C PHE A 81 1.99 -3.49 -18.57
N GLU A 82 2.06 -2.16 -18.76
CA GLU A 82 0.91 -1.42 -19.28
C GLU A 82 0.62 -1.84 -20.73
N PRO A 83 -0.64 -2.17 -21.05
CA PRO A 83 -1.06 -2.44 -22.43
C PRO A 83 -1.06 -1.19 -23.32
#